data_AF-A0A5R2N3H7-F1
#
_entry.id   AF-A0A5R2N3H7-F1
#
_cell.length_a   1.000
_cell.length_b   1.000
_cell.length_c   1.000
_cell.angle_alpha   90.00
_cell.angle_beta   90.00
_cell.angle_gamma   90.00
#
_symmetry.space_group_name_H-M   'P 1'
#
loop_
_entity.id
_entity.type
_entity.pdbx_description
1 polymer ?
#
loop_
_entity_poly.entity_id
_entity_poly.type
_entity_poly.pdbx_seq_one_letter_code
_entity_poly.pdbx_strand_id
1 'polypeptide(L)'
;LSTRKGGPFVTLSAANITPERMEIELFGTESNGVERKVGALEEAHRGILYIDEVADMPRETQNKILRVLVEQQFERVGGTKRVKVDVRIFSSTSQNLEAMIADGRFREDLYHRLAVVPVMVPGLAERREDIPYLVDNFMKQIARQAGIKPRRIGDDALAVLQAHNW
;
A
#
# COMPACT_ATOMS: atom_id res chain seq x y z
N LEU A 1 16.43 14.47 0.04
CA LEU A 1 15.62 13.93 1.16
C LEU A 1 14.21 14.52 1.10
N SER A 2 13.17 13.72 1.36
CA SER A 2 11.77 14.20 1.36
C SER A 2 11.52 15.22 2.47
N THR A 3 10.75 16.26 2.18
CA THR A 3 10.28 17.26 3.16
C THR A 3 9.34 16.66 4.21
N ARG A 4 8.81 15.46 3.98
CA ARG A 4 7.85 14.75 4.85
C ARG A 4 8.47 13.65 5.72
N LYS A 5 9.80 13.54 5.77
CA LYS A 5 10.48 12.42 6.47
C LYS A 5 10.16 12.30 7.97
N GLY A 6 9.73 13.38 8.61
CA GLY A 6 9.36 13.40 10.03
C GLY A 6 7.85 13.34 10.29
N GLY A 7 7.04 13.24 9.22
CA GLY A 7 5.59 13.08 9.33
C GLY A 7 5.18 11.61 9.49
N PRO A 8 3.89 11.34 9.74
CA PRO A 8 3.38 9.99 9.86
C PRO A 8 3.56 9.20 8.55
N PHE A 9 3.85 7.91 8.66
CA PHE A 9 3.80 6.96 7.56
C PHE A 9 2.70 5.93 7.89
N VAL A 10 1.54 6.12 7.28
CA VAL A 10 0.35 5.30 7.53
C VAL A 10 0.20 4.31 6.39
N THR A 11 -0.03 3.04 6.72
CA THR A 11 -0.24 1.97 5.75
C THR A 11 -1.67 1.46 5.84
N LEU A 12 -2.30 1.26 4.70
CA LEU A 12 -3.62 0.65 4.58
C LEU A 12 -3.56 -0.44 3.51
N SER A 13 -3.88 -1.68 3.87
CA SER A 13 -3.93 -2.79 2.93
C SER A 13 -5.37 -3.06 2.53
N ALA A 14 -5.71 -2.73 1.28
CA ALA A 14 -7.07 -2.84 0.81
C ALA A 14 -7.53 -4.31 0.71
N ALA A 15 -6.62 -5.22 0.38
CA ALA A 15 -6.86 -6.67 0.36
C ALA A 15 -7.33 -7.25 1.71
N ASN A 16 -6.98 -6.60 2.84
CA ASN A 16 -7.32 -7.07 4.19
C ASN A 16 -8.58 -6.41 4.78
N ILE A 17 -9.23 -5.51 4.04
CA ILE A 17 -10.38 -4.74 4.52
C ILE A 17 -11.61 -5.16 3.73
N THR A 18 -12.70 -5.50 4.42
CA THR A 18 -13.95 -5.84 3.73
C THR A 18 -14.48 -4.61 2.97
N PRO A 19 -15.14 -4.80 1.82
CA PRO A 19 -15.65 -3.69 1.01
C PRO A 19 -16.47 -2.66 1.81
N GLU A 20 -17.29 -3.13 2.74
CA GLU A 20 -18.21 -2.32 3.56
C GLU A 20 -17.45 -1.45 4.57
N ARG A 21 -16.25 -1.88 4.98
CA ARG A 21 -15.43 -1.16 5.96
C ARG A 21 -14.42 -0.22 5.31
N MET A 22 -14.15 -0.36 4.02
CA MET A 22 -13.10 0.39 3.32
C MET A 22 -13.22 1.90 3.52
N GLU A 23 -14.43 2.44 3.39
CA GLU A 23 -14.63 3.88 3.55
C GLU A 23 -14.37 4.34 4.98
N ILE A 24 -14.76 3.55 5.98
CA ILE A 24 -14.54 3.88 7.39
C ILE A 24 -13.05 3.84 7.72
N GLU A 25 -12.30 2.88 7.18
CA GLU A 25 -10.85 2.80 7.40
C GLU A 25 -10.10 3.96 6.71
N LEU A 26 -10.50 4.37 5.50
CA LEU A 26 -9.87 5.49 4.78
C LEU A 26 -10.27 6.88 5.30
N PHE A 27 -11.57 7.10 5.48
CA PHE A 27 -12.15 8.42 5.76
C PHE A 27 -12.59 8.61 7.22
N GLY A 28 -12.69 7.53 8.00
CA GLY A 28 -13.21 7.60 9.37
C GLY A 28 -14.72 7.81 9.41
N THR A 29 -15.27 7.91 10.63
CA THR A 29 -16.69 8.16 10.88
C THR A 29 -16.89 9.35 11.80
N GLU A 30 -17.95 10.10 11.58
CA GLU A 30 -18.42 11.13 12.50
C GLU A 30 -19.25 10.49 13.63
N SER A 31 -19.32 11.12 14.81
CA SER A 31 -20.12 10.60 15.92
C SER A 31 -21.57 11.08 15.80
N ASN A 32 -22.42 10.23 15.21
CA ASN A 32 -23.88 10.38 15.16
C ASN A 32 -24.58 9.13 15.73
N GLY A 33 -24.11 8.65 16.89
CA GLY A 33 -24.58 7.39 17.51
C GLY A 33 -23.64 6.19 17.32
N VAL A 34 -22.55 6.36 16.57
CA VAL A 34 -21.41 5.42 16.46
C VAL A 34 -20.16 6.08 17.08
N GLU A 35 -19.23 5.27 17.58
CA GLU A 35 -17.95 5.75 18.10
C GLU A 35 -17.15 6.45 16.99
N ARG A 36 -16.65 7.66 17.28
CA ARG A 36 -15.84 8.43 16.32
C ARG A 36 -14.57 7.65 16.01
N LYS A 37 -14.30 7.43 14.73
CA LYS A 37 -13.04 6.84 14.26
C LYS A 37 -12.31 7.82 13.34
N VAL A 38 -11.02 8.01 13.58
CA VAL A 38 -10.13 8.74 12.69
C VAL A 38 -9.74 7.79 11.53
N GLY A 39 -9.82 8.27 10.30
CA GLY A 39 -9.46 7.48 9.11
C GLY A 39 -8.00 7.67 8.72
N ALA A 40 -7.48 6.75 7.92
CA ALA A 40 -6.09 6.72 7.48
C ALA A 40 -5.62 8.02 6.79
N LEU A 41 -6.50 8.73 6.06
CA LEU A 41 -6.16 10.02 5.43
C LEU A 41 -5.89 11.13 6.46
N GLU A 42 -6.65 11.15 7.56
CA GLU A 42 -6.47 12.12 8.64
C GLU A 42 -5.24 11.76 9.49
N GLU A 43 -5.03 10.47 9.76
CA GLU A 43 -3.81 9.98 10.43
C GLU A 43 -2.54 10.30 9.63
N ALA A 44 -2.60 10.23 8.30
CA ALA A 44 -1.49 10.51 7.41
C ALA A 44 -1.24 12.00 7.15
N HIS A 45 -2.01 12.91 7.76
CA HIS A 45 -1.92 14.34 7.50
C HIS A 45 -0.48 14.87 7.70
N ARG A 46 0.01 15.64 6.71
CA ARG A 46 1.40 16.14 6.58
C ARG A 46 2.47 15.05 6.46
N GLY A 47 2.06 13.82 6.21
CA GLY A 47 2.90 12.64 6.04
C GLY A 47 2.62 11.91 4.74
N ILE A 48 2.70 10.58 4.83
CA ILE A 48 2.54 9.64 3.72
C ILE A 48 1.43 8.64 4.06
N LEU A 49 0.55 8.38 3.08
CA LEU A 49 -0.37 7.25 3.09
C LEU A 49 0.07 6.26 2.01
N TYR A 50 0.38 5.03 2.41
CA TYR A 50 0.62 3.91 1.51
C TYR A 50 -0.61 3.02 1.43
N ILE A 51 -1.17 2.86 0.23
CA ILE A 51 -2.32 2.00 -0.06
C ILE A 51 -1.81 0.75 -0.77
N ASP A 52 -1.78 -0.35 -0.04
CA ASP A 52 -1.40 -1.65 -0.57
C ASP A 52 -2.61 -2.30 -1.27
N GLU A 53 -2.39 -2.84 -2.47
CA GLU A 53 -3.42 -3.45 -3.31
C GLU A 53 -4.61 -2.55 -3.64
N VAL A 54 -4.32 -1.36 -4.20
CA VAL A 54 -5.36 -0.37 -4.55
C VAL A 54 -6.45 -0.91 -5.48
N ALA A 55 -6.16 -1.96 -6.25
CA ALA A 55 -7.11 -2.66 -7.12
C ALA A 55 -8.28 -3.30 -6.35
N ASP A 56 -8.07 -3.71 -5.10
CA ASP A 56 -9.09 -4.33 -4.25
C ASP A 56 -10.06 -3.30 -3.62
N MET A 57 -9.81 -2.02 -3.87
CA MET A 57 -10.70 -0.96 -3.40
C MET A 57 -12.06 -1.02 -4.11
N PRO A 58 -13.19 -0.98 -3.37
CA PRO A 58 -14.51 -0.91 -3.97
C PRO A 58 -14.67 0.31 -4.87
N ARG A 59 -15.44 0.17 -5.95
CA ARG A 59 -15.62 1.22 -6.97
C ARG A 59 -16.12 2.55 -6.41
N GLU A 60 -16.99 2.50 -5.40
CA GLU A 60 -17.51 3.70 -4.73
C GLU A 60 -16.41 4.45 -3.99
N THR A 61 -15.57 3.72 -3.25
CA THR A 61 -14.40 4.26 -2.56
C THR A 61 -13.38 4.84 -3.55
N GLN A 62 -13.15 4.20 -4.70
CA GLN A 62 -12.26 4.72 -5.75
C GLN A 62 -12.66 6.14 -6.18
N ASN A 63 -13.96 6.40 -6.34
CA ASN A 63 -14.48 7.72 -6.69
C ASN A 63 -14.20 8.77 -5.59
N LYS A 64 -14.35 8.38 -4.32
CA LYS A 64 -14.06 9.28 -3.20
C LYS A 64 -12.56 9.58 -3.10
N ILE A 65 -11.69 8.58 -3.26
CA ILE A 65 -10.23 8.80 -3.27
C ILE A 65 -9.79 9.70 -4.42
N LEU A 66 -10.35 9.53 -5.62
CA LEU A 66 -10.09 10.45 -6.73
C LEU A 66 -10.41 11.90 -6.35
N ARG A 67 -11.54 12.15 -5.68
CA ARG A 67 -11.88 13.50 -5.20
C ARG A 67 -10.86 14.04 -4.20
N VAL A 68 -10.37 13.21 -3.27
CA VAL A 68 -9.34 13.64 -2.32
C VAL A 68 -8.03 14.00 -3.02
N LEU A 69 -7.62 13.22 -4.03
CA LEU A 69 -6.42 13.51 -4.82
C LEU A 69 -6.50 14.86 -5.54
N VAL A 70 -7.70 15.31 -5.91
CA VAL A 70 -7.93 16.58 -6.62
C VAL A 70 -8.16 17.74 -5.65
N GLU A 71 -9.03 17.56 -4.65
CA GLU A 71 -9.50 18.63 -3.77
C GLU A 71 -8.72 18.78 -2.47
N GLN A 72 -7.90 17.80 -2.09
CA GLN A 72 -7.17 17.76 -0.82
C GLN A 72 -8.08 17.89 0.42
N GLN A 73 -9.32 17.42 0.30
CA GLN A 73 -10.29 17.39 1.38
C GLN A 73 -11.30 16.25 1.17
N PHE A 74 -11.97 15.84 2.24
CA PHE A 74 -13.03 14.83 2.20
C PHE A 74 -14.04 15.04 3.33
N GLU A 75 -15.11 14.26 3.33
CA GLU A 75 -16.10 14.22 4.41
C GLU A 75 -16.04 12.83 5.07
N ARG A 76 -16.14 12.80 6.41
CA ARG A 76 -16.19 11.52 7.15
C ARG A 76 -17.49 10.78 6.82
N VAL A 77 -17.47 9.46 6.95
CA VAL A 77 -18.69 8.65 6.79
C VAL A 77 -19.75 9.14 7.79
N GLY A 78 -20.96 9.40 7.28
CA GLY A 78 -22.09 9.90 8.09
C GLY A 78 -21.99 11.35 8.56
N GLY A 79 -20.95 12.09 8.14
CA GLY A 79 -20.76 13.51 8.48
C GLY A 79 -20.87 14.42 7.27
N THR A 80 -21.05 15.72 7.52
CA THR A 80 -21.05 16.77 6.48
C THR A 80 -19.86 17.72 6.61
N LYS A 81 -19.04 17.54 7.64
CA LYS A 81 -17.88 18.39 7.89
C LYS A 81 -16.74 18.00 6.97
N ARG A 82 -16.29 18.95 6.16
CA ARG A 82 -15.09 18.80 5.33
C ARG A 82 -13.83 18.81 6.19
N VAL A 83 -12.96 17.84 5.92
CA VAL A 83 -11.64 17.66 6.53
C VAL A 83 -10.60 17.93 5.46
N LYS A 84 -9.76 18.96 5.64
CA LYS A 84 -8.64 19.24 4.73
C LYS A 84 -7.45 18.37 5.10
N VAL A 85 -6.81 17.79 4.09
CA VAL A 85 -5.64 16.94 4.29
C VAL A 85 -4.53 17.25 3.28
N ASP A 86 -3.30 17.25 3.77
CA ASP A 86 -2.11 17.37 2.94
C ASP A 86 -1.31 16.06 3.07
N VAL A 87 -1.52 15.12 2.16
CA VAL A 87 -0.97 13.77 2.22
C VAL A 87 -0.27 13.43 0.92
N ARG A 88 0.90 12.79 1.01
CA ARG A 88 1.51 12.15 -0.15
C ARG A 88 1.04 10.71 -0.22
N ILE A 89 0.43 10.34 -1.33
CA ILE A 89 -0.08 8.98 -1.53
C ILE A 89 0.94 8.15 -2.31
N PHE A 90 1.18 6.94 -1.85
CA PHE A 90 1.79 5.85 -2.60
C PHE A 90 0.78 4.72 -2.70
N SER A 91 0.74 4.03 -3.83
CA SER A 91 -0.11 2.86 -4.02
C SER A 91 0.67 1.74 -4.69
N SER A 92 0.33 0.50 -4.35
CA SER A 92 0.81 -0.70 -5.03
C SER A 92 -0.39 -1.50 -5.54
N THR A 93 -0.13 -2.42 -6.45
CA THR A 93 -1.01 -3.55 -6.72
C THR A 93 -0.26 -4.66 -7.43
N SER A 94 -0.69 -5.90 -7.24
CA SER A 94 -0.28 -7.06 -8.03
C SER A 94 -1.20 -7.33 -9.23
N GLN A 95 -2.32 -6.62 -9.35
CA GLN A 95 -3.30 -6.80 -10.42
C GLN A 95 -2.99 -5.94 -11.65
N ASN A 96 -3.41 -6.43 -12.82
CA ASN A 96 -3.34 -5.68 -14.08
C ASN A 96 -4.47 -4.65 -14.13
N LEU A 97 -4.15 -3.39 -13.82
CA LEU A 97 -5.14 -2.31 -13.77
C LEU A 97 -5.75 -2.02 -15.14
N GLU A 98 -4.99 -2.12 -16.22
CA GLU A 98 -5.49 -1.89 -17.58
C GLU A 98 -6.60 -2.89 -17.95
N ALA A 99 -6.44 -4.17 -17.61
CA ALA A 99 -7.46 -5.19 -17.78
C ALA A 99 -8.69 -4.92 -16.89
N MET A 100 -8.48 -4.52 -15.63
CA MET A 100 -9.59 -4.18 -14.73
C MET A 100 -10.36 -2.94 -15.18
N ILE A 101 -9.70 -1.98 -15.83
CA ILE A 101 -10.36 -0.82 -16.46
C ILE A 101 -11.24 -1.29 -17.61
N ALA A 102 -10.74 -2.17 -18.48
CA ALA A 102 -11.51 -2.74 -19.58
C ALA A 102 -12.76 -3.51 -19.07
N ASP A 103 -12.64 -4.19 -17.93
CA ASP A 103 -13.74 -4.88 -17.25
C ASP A 103 -14.69 -3.94 -16.48
N GLY A 104 -14.38 -2.64 -16.38
CA GLY A 104 -15.14 -1.66 -15.61
C GLY A 104 -15.04 -1.81 -14.09
N ARG A 105 -14.09 -2.60 -13.60
CA ARG A 105 -13.82 -2.86 -12.17
C ARG A 105 -12.89 -1.81 -11.53
N PHE A 106 -12.06 -1.17 -12.33
CA PHE A 106 -11.21 -0.06 -11.88
C PHE A 106 -11.46 1.19 -12.71
N ARG A 107 -11.40 2.37 -12.08
CA ARG A 107 -11.63 3.62 -12.79
C ARG A 107 -10.37 4.12 -13.49
N GLU A 108 -10.51 4.41 -14.78
CA GLU A 108 -9.46 4.95 -15.63
C GLU A 108 -8.94 6.32 -15.14
N ASP A 109 -9.84 7.19 -14.67
CA ASP A 109 -9.47 8.52 -14.15
C ASP A 109 -8.63 8.44 -12.86
N LEU A 110 -8.94 7.49 -11.98
CA LEU A 110 -8.13 7.18 -10.80
C LEU A 110 -6.76 6.62 -11.19
N TYR A 111 -6.72 5.68 -12.14
CA TYR A 111 -5.46 5.12 -12.65
C TYR A 111 -4.52 6.22 -13.12
N HIS A 112 -5.00 7.16 -13.94
CA HIS A 112 -4.17 8.27 -14.44
C HIS A 112 -3.71 9.24 -13.34
N ARG A 113 -4.36 9.29 -12.18
CA ARG A 113 -3.90 10.09 -11.03
C ARG A 113 -2.91 9.35 -10.14
N LEU A 114 -2.96 8.03 -10.09
CA LEU A 114 -2.01 7.22 -9.32
C LEU A 114 -0.75 6.90 -10.14
N ALA A 115 -0.89 6.56 -11.42
CA ALA A 115 0.17 6.10 -12.31
C ALA A 115 1.00 7.24 -12.94
N VAL A 116 1.15 8.38 -12.26
CA VAL A 116 1.97 9.51 -12.76
C VAL A 116 3.45 9.14 -12.78
N VAL A 117 3.91 8.39 -11.76
CA VAL A 117 5.28 7.88 -11.68
C VAL A 117 5.21 6.38 -11.36
N PRO A 118 4.99 5.51 -12.36
CA PRO A 118 4.93 4.08 -12.15
C PRO A 118 6.32 3.54 -11.80
N VAL A 119 6.38 2.64 -10.82
CA VAL A 119 7.60 1.92 -10.45
C VAL A 119 7.32 0.44 -10.56
N MET A 120 7.88 -0.20 -11.58
CA MET A 120 7.78 -1.64 -11.77
C MET A 120 8.78 -2.35 -10.88
N VAL A 121 8.29 -3.30 -10.09
CA VAL A 121 9.13 -4.17 -9.25
C VAL A 121 9.19 -5.54 -9.94
N PRO A 122 10.29 -5.87 -10.66
CA PRO A 122 10.42 -7.17 -11.31
C PRO A 122 10.40 -8.32 -10.31
N GLY A 123 9.90 -9.47 -10.74
CA GLY A 123 9.84 -10.70 -9.93
C GLY A 123 11.24 -11.18 -9.55
N LEU A 124 11.34 -12.01 -8.51
CA LEU A 124 12.64 -12.47 -8.02
C LEU A 124 13.38 -13.33 -9.07
N ALA A 125 12.65 -14.06 -9.91
CA ALA A 125 13.21 -14.80 -11.04
C ALA A 125 13.93 -13.94 -12.09
N GLU A 126 13.64 -12.63 -12.16
CA GLU A 126 14.28 -11.66 -13.08
C GLU A 126 15.51 -10.98 -12.46
N ARG A 127 15.77 -11.19 -11.17
CA ARG A 127 16.86 -10.58 -10.39
C ARG A 127 17.60 -11.63 -9.54
N ARG A 128 17.99 -12.74 -10.18
CA ARG A 128 18.57 -13.91 -9.49
C ARG A 128 19.89 -13.60 -8.79
N GLU A 129 20.58 -12.55 -9.23
CA GLU A 129 21.78 -12.00 -8.59
C GLU A 129 21.52 -11.36 -7.22
N ASP A 130 20.27 -10.97 -6.92
CA ASP A 130 19.88 -10.42 -5.61
C ASP A 130 19.68 -11.52 -4.56
N ILE A 131 19.43 -12.77 -4.98
CA ILE A 131 19.11 -13.91 -4.10
C ILE A 131 20.17 -14.15 -3.02
N PRO A 132 21.49 -14.18 -3.31
CA PRO A 132 22.52 -14.34 -2.28
C PRO A 132 22.46 -13.27 -1.18
N TYR A 133 22.21 -12.01 -1.55
CA TYR A 133 22.11 -10.90 -0.60
C TYR A 133 20.86 -11.02 0.27
N LEU A 134 19.73 -11.41 -0.33
CA LEU A 134 18.47 -11.65 0.39
C LEU A 134 18.62 -12.82 1.38
N VAL A 135 19.23 -13.93 0.94
CA VAL A 135 19.49 -15.11 1.79
C VAL A 135 20.37 -14.73 2.97
N ASP A 136 21.49 -14.03 2.75
CA ASP A 136 22.37 -13.57 3.84
C ASP A 136 21.62 -12.69 4.84
N ASN A 137 20.80 -11.74 4.35
CA ASN A 137 19.99 -10.88 5.20
C ASN A 137 18.96 -11.68 6.03
N PHE A 138 18.22 -12.60 5.41
CA PHE A 138 17.25 -13.44 6.13
C PHE A 138 17.91 -14.37 7.14
N MET A 139 19.06 -14.96 6.81
CA MET A 139 19.81 -15.81 7.75
C MET A 139 20.27 -15.01 8.98
N LYS A 140 20.74 -13.77 8.80
CA LYS A 140 21.07 -12.87 9.92
C LYS A 140 19.84 -12.51 10.74
N GLN A 141 18.73 -12.18 10.09
CA GLN A 141 17.49 -11.82 10.77
C GLN A 141 16.93 -12.97 11.60
N ILE A 142 16.82 -14.16 11.01
CA ILE A 142 16.32 -15.37 11.69
C ILE A 142 17.23 -15.74 12.86
N ALA A 143 18.55 -15.72 12.68
CA ALA A 143 19.50 -16.02 13.73
C ALA A 143 19.36 -15.06 14.92
N ARG A 144 19.21 -13.75 14.65
CA ARG A 144 18.96 -12.74 15.68
C ARG A 144 17.66 -12.98 16.44
N GLN A 145 16.58 -13.30 15.72
CA GLN A 145 15.27 -13.57 16.34
C GLN A 145 15.27 -14.84 17.19
N ALA A 146 15.98 -15.88 16.74
CA ALA A 146 16.08 -17.15 17.46
C ALA A 146 17.19 -17.19 18.52
N GLY A 147 18.02 -16.14 18.64
CA GLY A 147 19.13 -16.08 19.59
C GLY A 147 20.26 -17.07 19.29
N ILE A 148 20.42 -17.48 18.01
CA ILE A 148 21.45 -18.43 17.57
C ILE A 148 22.47 -17.74 16.65
N LYS A 149 23.58 -18.43 16.37
CA LYS A 149 24.53 -17.96 15.36
C LYS A 149 23.96 -18.17 13.94
N PRO A 150 24.12 -17.20 13.02
CA PRO A 150 23.69 -17.37 11.64
C PRO A 150 24.46 -18.51 10.99
N ARG A 151 23.71 -19.41 10.34
CA ARG A 151 24.28 -20.49 9.54
C ARG A 151 24.55 -19.98 8.14
N ARG A 152 25.62 -20.46 7.53
CA ARG A 152 25.90 -20.21 6.12
C ARG A 152 25.14 -21.25 5.28
N ILE A 153 24.50 -20.80 4.22
CA ILE A 153 23.93 -21.68 3.19
C ILE A 153 25.08 -22.14 2.28
N GLY A 154 25.14 -23.44 1.99
CA GLY A 154 26.13 -24.01 1.08
C GLY A 154 25.99 -23.43 -0.32
N ASP A 155 27.11 -23.34 -1.05
CA ASP A 155 27.13 -22.73 -2.40
C ASP A 155 26.28 -23.57 -3.39
N ASP A 156 26.16 -24.88 -3.16
CA ASP A 156 25.28 -25.80 -3.87
C ASP A 156 23.79 -25.49 -3.64
N ALA A 157 23.39 -25.31 -2.38
CA ALA A 157 22.03 -24.91 -2.04
C ALA A 157 21.70 -23.51 -2.58
N LEU A 158 22.66 -22.58 -2.54
CA LEU A 158 22.48 -21.25 -3.10
C LEU A 158 22.28 -21.29 -4.62
N ALA A 159 23.03 -22.12 -5.34
CA ALA A 159 22.85 -22.32 -6.77
C ALA A 159 21.44 -22.86 -7.09
N VAL A 160 20.92 -23.79 -6.29
CA VAL A 160 19.54 -24.29 -6.43
C VAL A 160 18.51 -23.16 -6.20
N LEU A 161 18.70 -22.35 -5.15
CA LEU A 161 17.84 -21.20 -4.87
C LEU A 161 17.85 -20.19 -6.02
N GLN A 162 19.01 -19.95 -6.65
CA GLN A 162 19.15 -19.08 -7.81
C GLN A 162 18.57 -19.66 -9.09
N ALA A 163 18.50 -20.99 -9.22
CA ALA A 163 17.92 -21.68 -10.37
C ALA A 163 16.38 -21.77 -10.32
N HIS A 164 15.78 -21.65 -9.14
CA HIS A 164 14.33 -21.70 -8.97
C HIS A 164 13.59 -20.53 -9.64
N ASN A 165 12.35 -20.76 -10.10
CA ASN A 165 11.47 -19.74 -10.67
C ASN A 165 10.53 -19.18 -9.60
N TRP A 166 11.06 -18.26 -8.78
CA TRP A 166 10.35 -17.55 -7.72
C TRP A 166 9.35 -16.54 -8.28
#